data_AF-A0A712CR84-F1
#
_entry.id   AF-A0A712CR84-F1
#
_cell.length_a   1.000
_cell.length_b   1.000
_cell.length_c   1.000
_cell.angle_alpha   90.00
_cell.angle_beta   90.00
_cell.angle_gamma   90.00
#
_symmetry.space_group_name_H-M   'P 1'
#
loop_
_entity.id
_entity.type
_entity.pdbx_description
1 polymer ?
#
loop_
_entity_poly.entity_id
_entity_poly.type
_entity_poly.pdbx_seq_one_letter_code
_entity_poly.pdbx_strand_id
1 'polypeptide(L)'
;MDFTQQLQACVTQANQALSRFIAPLPFQNTPVVEAMQYGALLGGKRLRPFLVYATGQMFGVSTATLDAPAAAVECIHAYSLIHDDLPAMDDDDLRRGLPTCHIKFGEANA
;
A
#
# COMPACT_ATOMS: atom_id res chain seq x y z
N MET A 1 -20.99 -7.07 15.23
CA MET A 1 -20.02 -6.25 14.47
C MET A 1 -19.75 -6.98 13.17
N ASP A 2 -19.86 -6.29 12.03
CA ASP A 2 -19.56 -6.87 10.73
C ASP A 2 -18.08 -6.66 10.40
N PHE A 3 -17.32 -7.75 10.35
CA PHE A 3 -15.89 -7.74 10.03
C PHE A 3 -15.63 -7.17 8.63
N THR A 4 -16.54 -7.41 7.69
CA THR A 4 -16.40 -6.95 6.30
C THR A 4 -16.43 -5.42 6.24
N GLN A 5 -17.35 -4.81 6.98
CA GLN A 5 -17.44 -3.35 7.10
C GLN A 5 -16.19 -2.76 7.78
N GLN A 6 -15.68 -3.40 8.83
CA GLN A 6 -14.45 -2.96 9.51
C GLN A 6 -13.23 -3.03 8.59
N LEU A 7 -13.11 -4.11 7.82
CA LEU A 7 -12.03 -4.26 6.86
C LEU A 7 -12.10 -3.19 5.77
N GLN A 8 -13.30 -2.93 5.23
CA GLN A 8 -13.48 -1.89 4.22
C GLN A 8 -13.17 -0.49 4.75
N ALA A 9 -13.57 -0.18 5.99
CA ALA A 9 -13.23 1.08 6.64
C ALA A 9 -11.70 1.22 6.82
N CYS A 10 -11.02 0.14 7.23
CA CYS A 10 -9.57 0.11 7.33
C CYS A 10 -8.88 0.32 5.98
N VAL A 11 -9.42 -0.25 4.89
CA VAL A 11 -8.87 -0.03 3.54
C VAL A 11 -8.92 1.45 3.18
N THR A 12 -10.06 2.10 3.40
CA THR A 12 -10.22 3.55 3.16
C THR A 12 -9.24 4.36 3.99
N GLN A 13 -9.14 4.07 5.30
CA GLN A 13 -8.23 4.79 6.21
C GLN A 13 -6.77 4.62 5.80
N ALA A 14 -6.33 3.39 5.51
CA ALA A 14 -4.95 3.11 5.12
C ALA A 14 -4.59 3.78 3.79
N ASN A 15 -5.50 3.76 2.82
CA ASN A 15 -5.28 4.44 1.54
C ASN A 15 -5.20 5.97 1.72
N GLN A 16 -6.03 6.57 2.58
CA GLN A 16 -5.92 7.99 2.90
C GLN A 16 -4.59 8.33 3.57
N ALA A 17 -4.14 7.51 4.53
CA ALA A 17 -2.85 7.68 5.18
C ALA A 17 -1.69 7.60 4.17
N LEU A 18 -1.66 6.56 3.34
CA LEU A 18 -0.67 6.40 2.27
C LEU A 18 -0.65 7.61 1.33
N SER A 19 -1.81 8.00 0.80
CA SER A 19 -1.91 9.17 -0.09
C SER A 19 -1.41 10.45 0.58
N ARG A 20 -1.71 10.67 1.86
CA ARG A 20 -1.22 11.83 2.60
C ARG A 20 0.30 11.85 2.74
N PHE A 21 0.94 10.69 2.86
CA PHE A 21 2.41 10.61 2.93
C PHE A 21 3.09 10.64 1.56
N ILE A 22 2.40 10.17 0.50
CA ILE A 22 2.94 10.20 -0.87
C ILE A 22 2.76 11.59 -1.51
N ALA A 23 1.62 12.26 -1.32
CA ALA A 23 1.27 13.53 -1.96
C ALA A 23 2.29 14.70 -1.80
N PRO A 24 3.00 14.87 -0.68
CA PRO A 24 3.99 15.94 -0.54
C PRO A 24 5.37 15.57 -1.13
N LEU A 25 5.57 14.34 -1.61
CA LEU A 25 6.84 13.95 -2.24
C LEU A 25 7.10 14.77 -3.51
N PRO A 26 8.36 15.07 -3.85
CA PRO A 26 8.70 15.70 -5.12
C PRO A 26 8.44 14.74 -6.30
N PHE A 27 8.49 15.26 -7.52
CA PHE A 27 8.43 14.46 -8.76
C PHE A 27 7.12 13.69 -9.00
N GLN A 28 5.99 14.19 -8.51
CA GLN A 28 4.68 13.51 -8.56
C GLN A 28 4.26 12.96 -9.94
N ASN A 29 4.64 13.64 -11.02
CA ASN A 29 4.28 13.26 -12.39
C ASN A 29 5.45 12.57 -13.12
N THR A 30 6.31 11.86 -12.38
CA THR A 30 7.39 11.05 -12.96
C THR A 30 7.04 9.57 -12.88
N PRO A 31 7.56 8.75 -13.82
CA PRO A 31 7.25 7.32 -13.86
C PRO A 31 7.47 6.59 -12.54
N VAL A 32 8.52 6.93 -11.80
CA VAL A 32 8.83 6.29 -10.51
C VAL A 32 7.79 6.61 -9.43
N VAL A 33 7.31 7.86 -9.34
CA VAL A 33 6.29 8.21 -8.34
C VAL A 33 4.92 7.65 -8.73
N GLU A 34 4.61 7.62 -10.03
CA GLU A 34 3.41 6.94 -10.54
C GLU A 34 3.44 5.43 -10.25
N ALA A 35 4.60 4.78 -10.38
CA ALA A 35 4.80 3.38 -10.02
C ALA A 35 4.64 3.14 -8.51
N MET A 36 5.19 4.02 -7.66
CA MET A 36 4.99 3.97 -6.20
C MET A 36 3.51 4.09 -5.83
N GLN A 37 2.80 5.08 -6.40
CA GLN A 37 1.36 5.25 -6.17
C GLN A 37 0.58 4.03 -6.62
N TYR A 38 0.89 3.50 -7.81
CA TYR A 38 0.26 2.30 -8.35
C TYR A 38 0.48 1.10 -7.43
N GLY A 39 1.71 0.70 -7.13
CA GLY A 39 1.99 -0.48 -6.32
C GLY A 39 1.43 -0.38 -4.89
N ALA A 40 1.47 0.81 -4.28
CA ALA A 40 1.00 1.02 -2.91
C ALA A 40 -0.53 1.13 -2.79
N LEU A 41 -1.20 1.86 -3.69
CA LEU A 41 -2.63 2.18 -3.56
C LEU A 41 -3.55 1.24 -4.35
N LEU A 42 -3.04 0.48 -5.31
CA LEU A 42 -3.85 -0.37 -6.18
C LEU A 42 -4.38 -1.61 -5.46
N GLY A 43 -5.62 -1.53 -4.95
CA GLY A 43 -6.31 -2.64 -4.30
C GLY A 43 -5.56 -3.15 -3.05
N GLY A 44 -5.87 -4.38 -2.61
CA GLY A 44 -5.26 -4.99 -1.43
C GLY A 44 -6.14 -4.88 -0.18
N LYS A 45 -6.05 -5.91 0.67
CA LYS A 45 -6.91 -6.04 1.85
C LYS A 45 -6.50 -5.16 3.03
N ARG A 46 -5.30 -4.56 2.98
CA ARG A 46 -4.73 -3.73 4.06
C ARG A 46 -4.73 -4.43 5.43
N LEU A 47 -4.47 -5.73 5.45
CA LEU A 47 -4.46 -6.51 6.70
C LEU A 47 -3.35 -6.07 7.66
N ARG A 48 -2.20 -5.62 7.15
CA ARG A 48 -1.11 -5.11 7.99
C ARG A 48 -1.49 -3.77 8.66
N PRO A 49 -2.00 -2.76 7.93
CA PRO A 49 -2.66 -1.60 8.53
C PRO A 49 -3.75 -1.97 9.54
N PHE A 50 -4.60 -2.94 9.21
CA PHE A 50 -5.67 -3.39 10.11
C PHE A 50 -5.10 -3.86 11.46
N LEU A 51 -4.03 -4.65 11.44
CA LEU A 51 -3.35 -5.08 12.66
C LEU A 51 -2.79 -3.90 13.45
N VAL A 52 -2.16 -2.94 12.79
CA VAL A 52 -1.66 -1.71 13.45
C VAL A 52 -2.80 -0.94 14.12
N TYR A 53 -3.89 -0.70 13.40
CA TYR A 53 -5.03 0.03 13.94
C TYR A 53 -5.70 -0.72 15.09
N ALA A 54 -5.97 -2.02 14.92
CA ALA A 54 -6.62 -2.83 15.93
C ALA A 54 -5.80 -2.90 17.22
N THR A 55 -4.48 -3.16 17.11
CA THR A 55 -3.59 -3.19 18.27
C THR A 55 -3.50 -1.83 18.95
N GLY A 56 -3.33 -0.74 18.21
CA GLY A 56 -3.26 0.60 18.81
C GLY A 56 -4.56 1.03 19.50
N GLN A 57 -5.71 0.71 18.90
CA GLN A 57 -7.03 1.00 19.48
C GLN A 57 -7.27 0.25 20.79
N MET A 58 -6.75 -0.98 20.95
CA MET A 58 -6.80 -1.71 22.23
C MET A 58 -6.12 -0.95 23.38
N PHE A 59 -5.15 -0.09 23.07
CA PHE A 59 -4.45 0.74 24.04
C PHE A 59 -4.93 2.21 24.05
N GLY A 60 -6.03 2.51 23.36
CA GLY A 60 -6.60 3.86 23.31
C GLY A 60 -5.76 4.87 22.51
N VAL A 61 -4.87 4.40 21.63
CA VAL A 61 -4.08 5.29 20.76
C VAL A 61 -4.96 5.84 19.64
N SER A 62 -4.82 7.14 19.34
CA SER A 62 -5.60 7.79 18.29
C SER A 62 -5.30 7.23 16.90
N THR A 63 -6.32 7.10 16.05
CA THR A 63 -6.14 6.65 14.65
C THR A 63 -5.18 7.56 13.89
N ALA A 64 -5.22 8.88 14.11
CA ALA A 64 -4.31 9.82 13.46
C ALA A 64 -2.82 9.52 13.76
N THR A 65 -2.51 9.10 14.99
CA THR A 65 -1.15 8.63 15.36
C THR A 65 -0.83 7.30 14.70
N LEU A 66 -1.81 6.40 14.60
CA LEU A 66 -1.63 5.06 14.03
C LEU A 66 -1.49 5.07 12.50
N ASP A 67 -1.92 6.13 11.81
CA ASP A 67 -1.74 6.29 10.38
C ASP A 67 -0.26 6.16 9.97
N ALA A 68 0.68 6.67 10.78
CA ALA A 68 2.11 6.62 10.47
C ALA A 68 2.66 5.18 10.45
N PRO A 69 2.56 4.38 11.54
CA PRO A 69 2.98 2.99 11.49
C PRO A 69 2.15 2.14 10.50
N ALA A 70 0.86 2.44 10.32
CA ALA A 70 0.01 1.71 9.37
C ALA A 70 0.45 1.93 7.92
N ALA A 71 0.72 3.18 7.52
CA ALA A 71 1.26 3.49 6.21
C ALA A 71 2.66 2.91 6.04
N ALA A 72 3.53 3.00 7.05
CA ALA A 72 4.89 2.49 6.97
C ALA A 72 4.96 0.99 6.70
N VAL A 73 4.20 0.16 7.44
CA VAL A 73 4.19 -1.29 7.20
C VAL A 73 3.58 -1.65 5.85
N GLU A 74 2.64 -0.86 5.35
CA GLU A 74 2.05 -1.08 4.03
C GLU A 74 2.97 -0.61 2.90
N CYS A 75 3.79 0.43 3.11
CA CYS A 75 4.86 0.79 2.17
C CYS A 75 5.88 -0.36 2.03
N ILE A 76 6.31 -0.96 3.14
CA ILE A 76 7.22 -2.12 3.12
C ILE A 76 6.56 -3.32 2.43
N HIS A 77 5.27 -3.54 2.70
CA HIS A 77 4.53 -4.60 2.03
C HIS A 77 4.39 -4.36 0.52
N ALA A 78 4.09 -3.14 0.10
CA ALA A 78 3.97 -2.78 -1.31
C ALA A 78 5.31 -2.97 -2.03
N TYR A 79 6.40 -2.47 -1.43
CA TYR A 79 7.76 -2.67 -1.92
C TYR A 79 8.08 -4.15 -2.15
N SER A 80 7.78 -5.02 -1.17
CA SER A 80 8.09 -6.46 -1.31
C SER A 80 7.38 -7.05 -2.53
N LEU A 81 6.10 -6.74 -2.71
CA LEU A 81 5.32 -7.26 -3.84
C LEU A 81 5.81 -6.74 -5.19
N ILE A 82 6.18 -5.46 -5.28
CA ILE A 82 6.68 -4.88 -6.54
C ILE A 82 7.95 -5.61 -6.98
N HIS A 83 8.86 -5.85 -6.04
CA HIS A 83 10.09 -6.58 -6.31
C HIS A 83 9.80 -8.06 -6.59
N ASP A 84 8.97 -8.73 -5.78
CA ASP A 84 8.57 -10.14 -5.95
C ASP A 84 8.06 -10.39 -7.38
N ASP A 85 7.32 -9.44 -7.95
CA ASP A 85 6.78 -9.53 -9.30
C ASP A 85 7.84 -9.46 -10.41
N LEU A 86 9.09 -9.07 -10.15
CA LEU A 86 10.10 -8.90 -11.21
C LEU A 86 10.45 -10.21 -11.93
N PRO A 87 10.90 -10.17 -13.20
CA PRO A 87 11.28 -11.38 -13.95
C PRO A 87 12.37 -12.22 -13.31
N ALA A 88 13.22 -11.59 -12.48
CA ALA A 88 14.28 -12.28 -11.74
C ALA A 88 13.79 -12.96 -10.46
N MET A 89 12.54 -12.77 -10.06
CA MET A 89 11.93 -13.37 -8.86
C MET A 89 10.74 -14.25 -9.24
N ASP A 90 9.50 -13.81 -9.04
CA ASP A 90 8.32 -14.65 -9.33
C ASP A 90 7.85 -14.54 -10.80
N ASP A 91 8.34 -13.55 -11.56
CA ASP A 91 7.99 -13.33 -12.98
C ASP A 91 6.47 -13.23 -13.21
N ASP A 92 5.79 -12.51 -12.32
CA ASP A 92 4.33 -12.36 -12.34
C ASP A 92 3.90 -11.20 -13.26
N ASP A 93 3.07 -11.50 -14.27
CA ASP A 93 2.50 -10.48 -15.16
C ASP A 93 1.33 -9.72 -14.52
N LEU A 94 0.61 -10.34 -13.57
CA LEU A 94 -0.64 -9.83 -13.00
C LEU A 94 -0.65 -9.86 -11.47
N ARG A 95 -1.05 -8.74 -10.88
CA ARG A 95 -1.34 -8.63 -9.44
C ARG A 95 -2.69 -7.97 -9.21
N ARG A 96 -3.55 -8.62 -8.42
CA ARG A 96 -4.91 -8.16 -8.10
C ARG A 96 -5.77 -7.92 -9.36
N GLY A 97 -5.55 -8.73 -10.41
CA GLY A 97 -6.27 -8.65 -11.68
C GLY A 97 -5.81 -7.52 -12.61
N LEU A 98 -4.68 -6.87 -12.31
CA LEU A 98 -4.11 -5.76 -13.07
C LEU A 98 -2.63 -6.02 -13.37
N PRO A 99 -2.04 -5.39 -14.40
CA PRO A 99 -0.62 -5.53 -14.71
C PRO A 99 0.27 -5.24 -13.50
N THR A 100 1.33 -6.02 -13.29
CA THR A 100 2.33 -5.71 -12.25
C THR A 100 3.10 -4.43 -12.58
N CYS A 101 3.81 -3.87 -11.59
CA CYS A 101 4.52 -2.61 -11.77
C CYS A 101 5.51 -2.65 -12.93
N HIS A 102 6.28 -3.74 -13.04
CA HIS A 102 7.31 -3.86 -14.08
C HIS A 102 6.70 -4.01 -15.48
N ILE A 103 5.55 -4.68 -15.61
CA ILE A 103 4.82 -4.74 -16.88
C ILE A 103 4.30 -3.36 -17.30
N LYS A 104 3.79 -2.57 -16.35
CA LYS A 104 3.18 -1.27 -16.66
C LYS A 104 4.20 -0.14 -16.84
N PHE A 105 5.27 -0.12 -16.05
CA PHE A 105 6.21 0.99 -15.97
C PHE A 105 7.65 0.60 -16.35
N GLY A 106 7.92 -0.67 -16.61
CA GLY A 106 9.26 -1.20 -16.88
C GLY A 106 10.00 -1.60 -15.60
N GLU A 107 10.89 -2.59 -15.70
CA GLU A 107 11.68 -3.12 -14.57
C GLU A 107 12.48 -2.04 -13.83
N ALA A 108 13.02 -1.04 -14.53
CA ALA A 108 13.82 0.01 -13.90
C ALA A 108 13.02 0.98 -13.02
N ASN A 109 11.70 1.09 -13.23
CA ASN A 109 10.81 1.92 -12.41
C ASN A 109 10.11 1.12 -11.30
N ALA A 110 10.07 -0.21 -11.43
CA ALA A 110 9.54 -1.13 -10.42
C ALA A 110 10.56 -1.31 -9.29
#